data_AF-A0A453HFV1-F1
#
_entry.id   AF-A0A453HFV1-F1
#
_cell.length_a   1.000
_cell.length_b   1.000
_cell.length_c   1.000
_cell.angle_alpha   90.00
_cell.angle_beta   90.00
_cell.angle_gamma   90.00
#
_symmetry.space_group_name_H-M   'P 1'
#
loop_
_entity.id
_entity.type
_entity.pdbx_description
1 polymer ?
#
loop_
_entity_poly.entity_id
_entity_poly.type
_entity_poly.pdbx_seq_one_letter_code
_entity_poly.pdbx_strand_id
1 'polypeptide(L)'
;AVRKYSSFSEMLQTETISNVLPGISSIEEGVKVYRKFYTEEKENSYGVLAISVSKPQIQPYITMTELLAGLGYDGLGRLLGLANTSGTVPDGLPPPKSMLISSCMKLHKPTE
;
A
#
# COMPACT_ATOMS: atom_id res chain seq x y z
N ALA A 1 17.50 4.85 3.35
CA ALA A 1 18.67 5.06 4.22
C ALA A 1 18.22 5.55 5.59
N VAL A 2 19.03 5.39 6.64
CA VAL A 2 18.67 5.81 8.01
C VAL A 2 19.68 6.84 8.49
N ARG A 3 19.20 7.97 9.03
CA ARG A 3 20.03 9.09 9.50
C ARG A 3 19.57 9.55 10.88
N LYS A 4 20.50 9.89 11.76
CA LYS A 4 20.23 10.33 13.13
C LYS A 4 20.46 11.84 13.27
N TYR A 5 19.57 12.50 13.98
CA TYR A 5 19.56 13.94 14.26
C TYR A 5 19.40 14.19 15.76
N SER A 6 19.83 15.37 16.21
CA SER A 6 19.69 15.78 17.61
C SER A 6 18.28 16.26 17.94
N SER A 7 17.56 16.84 16.97
CA SER A 7 16.20 17.38 17.13
C SER A 7 15.35 17.26 15.87
N PHE A 8 14.03 17.41 16.02
CA PHE A 8 13.09 17.46 14.89
C PHE A 8 13.34 18.68 14.01
N SER A 9 13.74 19.81 14.59
CA SER A 9 14.05 21.04 13.82
C SER A 9 15.22 20.80 12.88
N GLU A 10 16.32 20.21 13.38
CA GLU A 10 17.50 19.87 12.57
C GLU A 10 17.16 18.86 11.45
N MET A 11 16.37 17.84 11.77
CA MET A 11 15.90 16.85 10.79
C MET A 11 15.08 17.51 9.67
N LEU A 12 14.12 18.37 10.02
CA LEU A 12 13.22 19.03 9.05
C LEU A 12 13.96 20.04 8.16
N GLN A 13 15.02 20.68 8.68
CA GLN A 13 15.90 21.54 7.89
C GLN A 13 16.74 20.72 6.90
N THR A 14 17.29 19.59 7.35
CA THR A 14 18.23 18.80 6.55
C THR A 14 17.54 17.93 5.49
N GLU A 15 16.45 17.25 5.84
CA GLU A 15 15.75 16.32 4.94
C GLU A 15 14.71 17.01 4.03
N THR A 16 14.59 18.34 4.12
CA THR A 16 13.56 19.17 3.48
C THR A 16 12.16 18.82 3.98
N ILE A 17 11.50 19.79 4.63
CA ILE A 17 10.18 19.59 5.26
C ILE A 17 9.14 18.93 4.33
N SER A 18 9.10 19.30 3.05
CA SER A 18 8.11 18.75 2.09
C SER A 18 8.29 17.25 1.80
N ASN A 19 9.49 16.70 1.99
CA ASN A 19 9.74 15.26 1.85
C ASN A 19 9.28 14.48 3.08
N VAL A 20 9.24 15.12 4.25
CA VAL A 20 8.91 14.50 5.53
C VAL A 20 7.44 14.68 5.89
N LEU A 21 6.93 15.92 5.79
CA LEU A 21 5.56 16.32 6.10
C LEU A 21 4.98 17.08 4.90
N PRO A 22 4.37 16.39 3.93
CA PRO A 22 3.76 17.05 2.78
C PRO A 22 2.61 17.95 3.21
N GLY A 23 2.55 19.16 2.63
CA GLY A 23 1.53 20.17 2.93
C GLY A 23 1.91 21.17 4.02
N ILE A 24 3.07 21.03 4.66
CA ILE A 24 3.60 21.99 5.65
C ILE A 24 4.83 22.68 5.09
N SER A 25 4.89 24.00 5.23
CA SER A 25 6.02 24.83 4.78
C SER A 25 6.87 25.38 5.94
N SER A 26 6.33 25.49 7.15
CA SER A 26 7.06 26.00 8.32
C SER A 26 7.62 24.89 9.20
N ILE A 27 8.91 24.99 9.55
CA ILE A 27 9.60 24.06 10.46
C ILE A 27 8.93 24.06 11.85
N GLU A 28 8.53 25.22 12.35
CA GLU A 28 7.88 25.36 13.66
C GLU A 28 6.55 24.62 13.71
N GLU A 29 5.79 24.67 12.61
CA GLU A 29 4.55 23.93 12.47
C GLU A 29 4.81 22.42 12.36
N GLY A 30 5.85 22.02 11.61
CA GLY A 30 6.29 20.62 11.54
C GLY A 30 6.68 20.04 12.91
N VAL A 31 7.42 20.81 13.73
CA VAL A 31 7.76 20.40 15.11
C VAL A 31 6.50 20.26 15.97
N LYS A 32 5.53 21.16 15.84
CA LYS A 32 4.23 21.05 16.55
C LYS A 32 3.47 19.79 16.18
N VAL A 33 3.57 19.30 14.94
CA VAL A 33 2.97 18.02 14.53
C VAL A 33 3.60 16.87 15.31
N TYR A 34 4.94 16.79 15.35
CA TYR A 34 5.63 15.75 16.12
C TYR A 34 5.34 15.85 17.61
N ARG A 35 5.14 17.06 18.13
CA ARG A 35 4.86 17.27 19.55
C ARG A 35 3.50 16.74 20.02
N LYS A 36 2.59 16.44 19.09
CA LYS A 36 1.35 15.71 19.41
C LYS A 36 1.61 14.23 19.77
N PHE A 37 2.76 13.68 19.37
CA PHE A 37 3.10 12.26 19.53
C PHE A 37 4.28 12.02 20.48
N TYR A 38 5.27 12.92 20.48
CA TYR A 38 6.52 12.77 21.23
C TYR A 38 6.78 14.01 22.09
N THR A 39 7.14 13.81 23.35
CA THR A 39 7.54 14.91 24.26
C THR A 39 9.02 15.28 24.06
N GLU A 40 9.45 16.44 24.53
CA GLU A 40 10.84 16.93 24.34
C GLU A 40 11.81 16.17 25.19
N GLU A 41 11.36 15.64 26.33
CA GLU A 41 12.19 14.78 27.15
C GLU A 41 12.57 13.51 26.38
N LYS A 42 11.65 12.97 25.56
CA LYS A 42 11.94 11.80 24.70
C LYS A 42 12.84 12.18 23.53
N GLU A 43 12.58 13.31 22.89
CA GLU A 43 13.44 13.83 21.83
C GLU A 43 14.87 14.05 22.34
N ASN A 44 15.04 14.69 23.50
CA ASN A 44 16.36 15.00 24.07
C ASN A 44 17.10 13.75 24.59
N SER A 45 16.37 12.72 25.05
CA SER A 45 16.99 11.49 25.56
C SER A 45 17.40 10.51 24.46
N TYR A 46 16.60 10.39 23.38
CA TYR A 46 16.83 9.40 22.33
C TYR A 46 17.33 10.01 21.01
N GLY A 47 17.07 11.29 20.79
CA GLY A 47 17.26 11.98 19.51
C GLY A 47 16.15 11.67 18.51
N VAL A 48 16.42 11.97 17.24
CA VAL A 48 15.49 11.78 16.13
C VAL A 48 16.12 10.92 15.04
N LEU A 49 15.33 10.05 14.42
CA LEU A 49 15.77 9.17 13.33
C LEU A 49 14.95 9.41 12.07
N ALA A 50 15.60 9.86 11.00
CA ALA A 50 15.00 9.95 9.68
C ALA A 50 15.19 8.62 8.94
N ILE A 51 14.08 8.03 8.51
CA ILE A 51 14.07 6.80 7.70
C ILE A 51 13.61 7.18 6.29
N SER A 52 14.56 7.20 5.36
CA SER A 52 14.28 7.41 3.95
C SER A 52 13.76 6.10 3.34
N VAL A 53 12.51 6.14 2.88
CA VAL A 53 11.80 5.05 2.22
C VAL A 53 11.54 5.44 0.77
N SER A 54 11.85 4.55 -0.16
CA SER A 54 11.53 4.71 -1.58
C SER A 54 10.40 3.76 -1.97
N LYS A 55 9.43 4.25 -2.73
CA LYS A 55 8.46 3.36 -3.38
C LYS A 55 9.18 2.58 -4.48
N PRO A 56 9.09 1.24 -4.52
CA PRO A 56 9.61 0.48 -5.65
C PRO A 56 8.87 0.91 -6.93
N GLN A 57 9.63 1.10 -8.02
CA GLN A 57 9.11 1.59 -9.30
C GLN A 57 8.05 0.65 -9.89
N ILE A 58 8.21 -0.67 -9.67
CA ILE A 58 7.31 -1.70 -10.17
C ILE A 58 6.85 -2.51 -8.98
N GLN A 59 5.60 -2.27 -8.57
CA GLN A 59 4.91 -3.12 -7.62
C GLN A 59 4.25 -4.27 -8.40
N PRO A 60 4.30 -5.53 -7.94
CA PRO A 60 3.72 -6.66 -8.66
C PRO A 60 2.25 -6.48 -9.06
N TYR A 61 1.48 -5.73 -8.25
CA TYR A 61 0.08 -5.45 -8.54
C TYR A 61 -0.10 -4.61 -9.83
N ILE A 62 0.88 -3.79 -10.22
CA ILE A 62 0.83 -2.97 -11.44
C ILE A 62 0.85 -3.90 -12.65
N THR A 63 1.86 -4.75 -12.76
CA THR A 63 1.98 -5.74 -13.84
C THR A 63 0.78 -6.69 -13.87
N MET A 64 0.30 -7.12 -12.70
CA MET A 64 -0.88 -7.98 -12.61
C MET A 64 -2.14 -7.26 -13.11
N THR A 65 -2.30 -5.98 -12.78
CA THR A 65 -3.46 -5.17 -13.20
C THR A 65 -3.44 -4.92 -14.71
N GLU A 66 -2.28 -4.63 -15.28
CA GLU A 66 -2.11 -4.49 -16.73
C GLU A 66 -2.43 -5.81 -17.46
N LEU A 67 -1.96 -6.94 -16.93
CA LEU A 67 -2.26 -8.25 -17.47
C LEU A 67 -3.76 -8.56 -17.42
N LEU A 68 -4.41 -8.33 -16.28
CA LEU A 68 -5.85 -8.53 -16.11
C LEU A 68 -6.67 -7.60 -17.00
N ALA A 69 -6.24 -6.34 -17.16
CA ALA A 69 -6.87 -5.39 -18.08
C ALA A 69 -6.75 -5.85 -19.54
N GLY A 70 -5.58 -6.38 -19.93
CA GLY A 70 -5.33 -6.92 -21.26
C GLY A 70 -6.15 -8.19 -21.57
N LEU A 71 -6.44 -9.02 -20.55
CA LEU A 71 -7.32 -10.18 -20.70
C LEU A 71 -8.79 -9.78 -20.92
N GLY A 72 -9.22 -8.66 -20.34
CA GLY A 72 -10.62 -8.25 -20.36
C GLY A 72 -11.55 -9.28 -19.71
N TYR A 73 -12.87 -9.07 -19.80
CA TYR A 73 -13.84 -9.96 -19.16
C TYR A 73 -13.85 -11.38 -19.76
N ASP A 74 -13.77 -11.50 -21.09
CA ASP A 74 -13.79 -12.80 -21.76
C ASP A 74 -12.51 -13.60 -21.49
N GLY A 75 -11.34 -12.98 -21.65
CA GLY A 75 -10.07 -13.65 -21.38
C GLY A 75 -9.91 -14.05 -19.92
N LEU A 76 -10.40 -13.21 -18.99
CA LEU A 76 -10.41 -13.55 -17.57
C LEU A 76 -11.37 -14.71 -17.27
N GLY A 77 -12.56 -14.71 -17.88
CA GLY A 77 -13.50 -15.83 -17.79
C GLY A 77 -12.86 -17.15 -18.23
N ARG A 78 -12.19 -17.15 -19.38
CA ARG A 78 -11.49 -18.34 -19.89
C ARG A 78 -10.30 -18.76 -19.02
N LEU A 79 -9.51 -17.81 -18.52
CA LEU A 79 -8.38 -18.08 -17.60
C LEU A 79 -8.86 -18.74 -16.31
N LEU A 80 -9.99 -18.28 -15.78
CA LEU A 80 -10.61 -18.80 -14.57
C LEU A 80 -11.45 -20.07 -14.84
N GLY A 81 -11.47 -20.59 -16.07
CA GLY A 81 -12.27 -21.75 -16.44
C GLY A 81 -13.78 -21.50 -16.37
N LEU A 82 -14.22 -20.24 -16.36
CA LEU A 82 -15.63 -19.87 -16.40
C LEU A 82 -16.16 -20.10 -17.81
N ALA A 83 -17.05 -21.07 -17.94
CA ALA A 83 -17.71 -21.34 -19.20
C ALA A 83 -18.89 -20.37 -19.37
N ASN A 84 -18.89 -19.60 -20.47
CA ASN A 84 -20.06 -18.84 -20.91
C ASN A 84 -20.87 -19.71 -21.88
N THR A 85 -21.37 -20.86 -21.44
CA THR A 85 -22.27 -21.66 -22.30
C THR A 85 -23.69 -21.14 -22.16
N SER A 86 -24.39 -20.97 -23.29
CA SER A 86 -25.82 -20.63 -23.31
C SER A 86 -26.72 -21.83 -22.96
N GLY A 87 -26.17 -22.84 -22.30
CA GLY A 87 -26.82 -24.12 -22.02
C GLY A 87 -27.46 -24.20 -20.63
N THR A 88 -28.24 -25.26 -20.40
CA THR A 88 -28.91 -25.56 -19.12
C THR A 88 -28.10 -26.53 -18.25
N VAL A 89 -26.89 -26.91 -18.66
CA VAL A 89 -26.03 -27.84 -17.92
C VAL A 89 -25.40 -27.08 -16.75
N PRO A 90 -25.65 -27.48 -15.49
CA PRO A 90 -25.20 -26.75 -14.31
C PRO A 90 -23.69 -26.49 -14.25
N ASP A 91 -22.89 -27.46 -14.73
CA ASP A 91 -21.42 -27.37 -14.75
C ASP A 91 -20.87 -26.48 -15.89
N GLY A 92 -21.71 -26.04 -16.82
CA GLY A 92 -21.36 -25.15 -17.93
C GLY A 92 -21.81 -23.70 -17.73
N LEU A 93 -22.49 -23.41 -16.61
CA LEU A 93 -22.96 -22.07 -16.27
C LEU A 93 -21.87 -21.29 -15.51
N PRO A 94 -21.79 -19.96 -15.69
CA PRO A 94 -20.88 -19.15 -14.90
C PRO A 94 -21.22 -19.25 -13.40
N PRO A 95 -20.23 -19.33 -12.51
CA PRO A 95 -20.46 -19.47 -11.09
C PRO A 95 -21.26 -18.28 -10.55
N PRO A 96 -22.15 -18.49 -9.58
CA PRO A 96 -22.90 -17.41 -8.95
C PRO A 96 -21.98 -16.34 -8.38
N LYS A 97 -22.37 -15.06 -8.51
CA LYS A 97 -21.60 -13.92 -7.94
C LYS A 97 -21.31 -14.11 -6.45
N SER A 98 -22.24 -14.68 -5.69
CA SER A 98 -22.06 -14.99 -4.27
C SER A 98 -20.90 -15.95 -4.00
N MET A 99 -20.70 -16.94 -4.87
CA MET A 99 -19.60 -17.91 -4.78
C MET A 99 -18.26 -17.25 -5.10
N LEU A 100 -18.20 -16.39 -6.13
CA LEU A 100 -16.99 -15.61 -6.45
C LEU A 100 -16.60 -14.69 -5.29
N ILE A 101 -17.55 -13.94 -4.72
CA ILE A 101 -17.31 -13.04 -3.59
C ILE A 101 -16.85 -13.84 -2.37
N SER A 102 -17.47 -14.99 -2.07
CA SER A 102 -17.06 -15.85 -0.95
C SER A 102 -15.63 -16.39 -1.13
N SER A 103 -15.23 -16.73 -2.36
CA SER A 103 -13.87 -17.20 -2.67
C SER A 103 -12.81 -16.14 -2.39
N CYS A 104 -13.05 -14.88 -2.78
CA CYS A 104 -12.13 -13.77 -2.51
C CYS A 104 -12.00 -13.42 -1.01
N MET A 105 -13.03 -13.72 -0.21
CA MET A 105 -13.03 -13.46 1.23
C MET A 105 -12.43 -14.60 2.06
N LYS A 106 -12.18 -15.77 1.46
CA LYS A 106 -11.45 -16.86 2.11
C LYS A 106 -9.96 -16.51 2.10
N LEU A 107 -9.43 -16.15 3.27
CA LEU A 107 -7.98 -16.06 3.47
C LEU A 107 -7.38 -17.44 3.19
N HIS A 108 -6.59 -17.56 2.12
CA HIS A 108 -5.77 -18.74 1.92
C HIS A 108 -4.64 -18.69 2.95
N LYS A 109 -4.65 -19.63 3.89
CA LYS A 109 -3.47 -19.91 4.72
C LYS A 109 -2.57 -20.81 3.87
N PRO A 110 -1.37 -20.36 3.46
CA PRO A 110 -0.46 -21.25 2.76
C PRO A 110 -0.17 -22.42 3.71
N THR A 111 -0.47 -23.63 3.27
CA THR A 111 -0.01 -24.86 3.93
C THR A 111 1.52 -24.87 3.90
N GLU A 112 2.13 -25.03 5.07
CA GLU A 112 3.56 -25.32 5.23
C GLU A 112 3.99 -26.57 4.46
#